data_AF-A0A5C5ZPT4-F1
#
_entry.id   AF-A0A5C5ZPT4-F1
#
_cell.length_a   1.000
_cell.length_b   1.000
_cell.length_c   1.000
_cell.angle_alpha   90.00
_cell.angle_beta   90.00
_cell.angle_gamma   90.00
#
_symmetry.space_group_name_H-M   'P 1'
#
loop_
_entity.id
_entity.type
_entity.pdbx_description
1 polymer ?
#
loop_
_entity_poly.entity_id
_entity_poly.type
_entity_poly.pdbx_seq_one_letter_code
_entity_poly.pdbx_strand_id
1 'polypeptide(L)' 'MDSTATDQWGPCKTCEWWQIEPTAAEENLTVGVCIEKQLQPLLLRVSGQSGCNHHHEGEPQREEGSSENPPSPSVVGS' A
#
# COMPACT_ATOMS: atom_id res chain seq x y z
N MET A 1 -20.16 -8.24 -28.56
CA MET A 1 -20.08 -8.16 -27.09
C MET A 1 -19.13 -7.02 -26.80
N ASP A 2 -19.66 -5.94 -26.24
CA ASP A 2 -18.93 -4.69 -25.99
C ASP A 2 -17.99 -4.91 -24.79
N SER A 3 -16.69 -4.82 -25.04
CA SER A 3 -15.63 -4.98 -24.04
C SER A 3 -15.50 -3.68 -23.24
N THR A 4 -16.45 -3.38 -22.37
CA THR A 4 -16.25 -2.39 -21.30
C THR A 4 -15.27 -2.97 -20.31
N ALA A 5 -14.13 -2.31 -20.09
CA ALA A 5 -13.12 -2.71 -19.12
C ALA A 5 -13.77 -2.98 -17.75
N THR A 6 -14.03 -4.25 -17.45
CA THR A 6 -14.41 -4.68 -16.11
C THR A 6 -13.22 -4.38 -15.23
N ASP A 7 -13.42 -3.57 -14.19
CA ASP A 7 -12.52 -3.37 -13.07
C ASP A 7 -11.96 -4.74 -12.63
N GLN A 8 -10.77 -5.08 -13.14
CA GLN A 8 -10.20 -6.42 -12.98
C GLN A 8 -9.73 -6.52 -11.54
N TRP A 9 -10.30 -7.47 -10.79
CA TRP A 9 -9.81 -7.74 -9.46
C TRP A 9 -8.36 -8.26 -9.54
N GLY A 10 -7.48 -7.72 -8.72
CA GLY A 10 -6.10 -8.21 -8.60
C GLY A 10 -5.48 -7.94 -7.22
N PRO A 11 -4.42 -8.67 -6.86
CA PRO A 11 -3.80 -8.56 -5.55
C PRO A 11 -2.88 -7.34 -5.43
N CYS A 12 -2.74 -6.81 -4.21
CA CYS A 12 -1.92 -5.63 -3.94
C CYS A 12 -0.45 -5.84 -4.29
N LYS A 13 0.09 -7.05 -4.11
CA LYS A 13 1.49 -7.35 -4.42
C LYS A 13 1.87 -7.26 -5.91
N THR A 14 0.90 -7.18 -6.80
CA THR A 14 1.11 -6.95 -8.24
C THR A 14 0.44 -5.66 -8.70
N CYS A 15 0.21 -4.72 -7.78
CA CYS A 15 -0.47 -3.46 -8.03
C CYS A 15 0.52 -2.30 -7.96
N GLU A 16 0.58 -1.45 -8.97
CA GLU A 16 1.44 -0.26 -8.95
C GLU A 16 1.06 0.74 -7.85
N TRP A 17 -0.20 0.71 -7.40
CA TRP A 17 -0.74 1.59 -6.35
C TRP A 17 -0.48 1.07 -4.93
N TRP A 18 0.30 0.00 -4.78
CA TRP A 18 0.68 -0.51 -3.47
C TRP A 18 2.06 0.05 -3.09
N GLN A 19 2.07 0.94 -2.10
CA GLN A 19 3.30 1.51 -1.58
C GLN A 19 3.82 0.65 -0.42
N ILE A 20 5.06 0.17 -0.52
CA ILE A 20 5.76 -0.58 0.54
C ILE A 20 7.08 0.09 0.90
N GLU A 21 7.65 -0.32 2.03
CA GLU A 21 8.98 0.13 2.45
C GLU A 21 10.04 -0.21 1.39
N PRO A 22 11.12 0.58 1.25
CA PRO A 22 12.07 0.44 0.14
C PRO A 22 12.69 -0.95 0.03
N THR A 23 12.95 -1.60 1.16
CA THR A 23 13.59 -2.92 1.26
C THR A 23 12.61 -4.06 1.54
N ALA A 24 11.30 -3.77 1.63
CA ALA A 24 10.31 -4.81 1.87
C ALA A 24 10.16 -5.73 0.64
N ALA A 25 9.99 -7.02 0.92
CA ALA A 25 9.72 -8.02 -0.11
C ALA A 25 8.26 -7.92 -0.58
N GLU A 26 8.00 -8.21 -1.86
CA GLU A 26 6.65 -8.20 -2.46
C GLU A 26 5.89 -9.50 -2.16
N GLU A 27 5.64 -9.75 -0.87
CA GLU A 27 5.04 -10.98 -0.38
C GLU A 27 3.60 -10.79 0.09
N ASN A 28 2.87 -11.91 0.16
CA ASN A 28 1.47 -11.93 0.59
C ASN A 28 1.23 -11.26 1.93
N LEU A 29 2.18 -11.36 2.86
CA LEU A 29 2.06 -10.87 4.23
C LEU A 29 2.73 -9.51 4.45
N THR A 30 3.52 -9.02 3.49
CA THR A 30 4.04 -7.67 3.54
C THR A 30 2.88 -6.69 3.62
N VAL A 31 2.99 -5.68 4.47
CA VAL A 31 1.99 -4.64 4.65
C VAL A 31 2.48 -3.37 3.99
N GLY A 32 1.59 -2.70 3.27
CA GLY A 32 1.82 -1.42 2.63
C GLY A 32 0.59 -0.52 2.71
N VAL A 33 0.64 0.60 2.01
CA VAL A 33 -0.44 1.58 1.90
C VAL A 33 -0.94 1.61 0.46
N CYS A 34 -2.27 1.66 0.29
CA CYS A 34 -2.85 1.93 -1.02
C CYS A 34 -2.82 3.44 -1.29
N ILE A 35 -2.23 3.83 -2.41
CA ILE A 35 -2.09 5.22 -2.85
C ILE A 35 -2.93 5.54 -4.10
N GLU A 36 -3.83 4.64 -4.48
CA GLU A 36 -4.78 4.90 -5.56
C GLU A 36 -5.59 6.15 -5.22
N LYS A 37 -5.63 7.11 -6.15
CA LYS A 37 -6.13 8.47 -5.90
C LYS A 37 -7.56 8.50 -5.36
N GLN A 38 -8.41 7.58 -5.81
CA GLN A 38 -9.80 7.50 -5.35
C GLN A 38 -9.94 6.94 -3.93
N LEU A 39 -8.97 6.14 -3.48
CA LEU A 39 -8.97 5.44 -2.20
C LEU A 39 -8.06 6.11 -1.16
N GLN A 40 -7.14 6.99 -1.59
CA GLN A 40 -6.18 7.69 -0.73
C GLN A 40 -6.82 8.36 0.51
N PRO A 41 -8.04 8.96 0.46
CA PRO A 41 -8.67 9.55 1.65
C PRO A 41 -8.96 8.56 2.78
N LEU A 42 -9.02 7.26 2.49
CA LEU A 42 -9.31 6.20 3.45
C LEU A 42 -8.05 5.67 4.15
N LEU A 43 -6.85 6.05 3.69
CA LEU A 43 -5.55 5.63 4.23
C LEU A 43 -5.46 4.11 4.44
N LEU A 44 -5.86 3.35 3.41
CA LEU A 44 -5.96 1.90 3.50
C LEU A 44 -4.58 1.27 3.70
N ARG A 45 -4.40 0.58 4.84
CA ARG A 45 -3.28 -0.34 5.06
C ARG A 45 -3.69 -1.74 4.64
N VAL A 46 -2.94 -2.32 3.72
CA VAL A 46 -3.29 -3.58 3.06
C VAL A 46 -2.08 -4.49 2.96
N SER A 47 -2.33 -5.79 3.03
CA SER A 47 -1.29 -6.81 2.83
C SER A 47 -1.16 -7.18 1.34
N GLY A 48 -0.04 -7.76 0.92
CA GLY A 48 0.17 -8.16 -0.47
C GLY A 48 -0.89 -9.13 -1.03
N GLN A 49 -1.51 -9.96 -0.19
CA GLN A 49 -2.61 -10.86 -0.56
C GLN A 49 -4.02 -10.21 -0.53
N SER A 50 -4.13 -8.98 -0.03
CA SER A 50 -5.34 -8.18 -0.21
C SER A 50 -5.52 -7.88 -1.71
N GLY A 51 -6.70 -7.45 -2.13
CA GLY A 51 -6.94 -7.11 -3.53
C GLY A 51 -8.25 -6.36 -3.71
N CYS A 52 -8.37 -5.63 -4.83
CA CYS A 52 -9.54 -4.83 -5.15
C CYS A 52 -9.75 -4.72 -6.65
N ASN A 53 -10.88 -4.13 -7.03
CA ASN A 53 -11.25 -3.92 -8.43
C ASN A 53 -10.55 -2.70 -9.06
N HIS A 54 -9.95 -1.79 -8.26
CA HIS A 54 -9.08 -0.71 -8.75
C HIS A 54 -7.64 -1.18 -9.03
N HIS A 55 -7.44 -2.49 -9.18
CA HIS A 55 -6.11 -3.04 -9.44
C HIS A 55 -5.59 -2.53 -10.79
N HIS A 56 -4.32 -2.14 -10.80
CA HIS A 56 -3.58 -1.86 -12.01
C HIS A 56 -2.26 -2.61 -11.94
N GLU A 57 -2.04 -3.49 -12.91
CA GLU A 57 -0.83 -4.31 -12.96
C GLU A 57 0.42 -3.43 -13.09
N GLY A 58 1.41 -3.68 -12.23
CA GLY A 58 2.67 -2.96 -12.24
C GLY A 58 3.50 -3.22 -10.99
N GLU A 59 4.71 -2.69 -10.99
CA GLU A 59 5.64 -2.82 -9.87
C GLU A 59 5.17 -1.93 -8.70
N PRO A 60 5.06 -2.48 -7.48
CA PRO A 60 4.70 -1.69 -6.29
C PRO A 60 5.59 -0.47 -6.10
N GLN A 61 4.99 0.65 -5.71
CA GLN A 61 5.75 1.85 -5.38
C GLN A 61 6.57 1.64 -4.10
N ARG A 62 7.77 2.21 -4.10
CA ARG A 62 8.71 2.16 -3.00
C ARG A 62 9.05 3.57 -2.59
N GLU A 63 8.76 3.89 -1.35
CA GLU A 63 8.97 5.21 -0.75
C GLU A 63 9.56 4.99 0.63
N GLU A 64 10.51 5.83 1.05
CA GLU A 64 11.03 5.79 2.42
C GLU A 64 9.89 6.12 3.38
N GLY A 65 9.44 5.11 4.14
CA GLY A 65 8.45 5.33 5.18
C GLY A 65 9.02 6.29 6.23
N SER A 66 8.24 7.28 6.63
CA SER A 66 8.48 8.03 7.87
C SER A 66 8.09 7.13 9.05
N SER A 67 8.87 6.07 9.26
CA SER A 67 8.84 5.28 10.49
C SER A 67 9.78 5.89 11.54
N GLU A 68 9.92 7.22 11.54
CA GLU A 68 10.56 7.91 12.65
C GLU A 68 9.85 7.48 13.92
N ASN A 69 10.59 6.78 14.78
CA ASN A 69 10.14 6.38 16.11
C ASN A 69 9.33 7.53 16.72
N PRO A 70 8.20 7.25 17.41
CA PRO A 70 7.57 8.30 18.22
C PRO A 70 8.68 8.95 19.05
N PRO A 71 8.76 10.30 19.13
CA PRO A 71 9.81 10.95 19.88
C PRO A 71 9.87 10.30 21.25
N SER A 72 11.05 9.82 21.62
CA SER A 72 11.29 9.27 22.96
C SER A 72 10.64 10.23 23.94
N PRO A 73 9.69 9.79 24.80
CA PRO A 73 9.11 10.70 25.76
C PRO A 73 10.27 11.23 26.60
N SER A 74 10.64 12.49 26.39
CA SER A 74 11.50 13.21 27.30
C SER A 74 10.79 13.11 28.64
N VAL A 75 11.36 12.30 29.54
CA VAL A 75 10.92 12.19 30.92
C VAL A 75 10.70 13.61 31.44
N VAL A 76 9.43 13.97 31.66
CA VAL A 76 9.11 15.12 32.50
C VAL A 76 9.49 14.67 33.91
N GLY A 77 10.64 15.15 34.39
CA GLY A 77 11.16 14.78 35.69
C GLY A 77 12.11 15.82 36.25
N SER A 78 11.56 16.83 36.93
CA SER A 78 11.76 17.16 38.36
C SER A 78 11.37 18.61 38.62
#